data_AF-A0A7C3FKY4-F1
#
_entry.id   AF-A0A7C3FKY4-F1
#
_cell.length_a   1.000
_cell.length_b   1.000
_cell.length_c   1.000
_cell.angle_alpha   90.00
_cell.angle_beta   90.00
_cell.angle_gamma   90.00
#
_symmetry.space_group_name_H-M   'P 1'
#
loop_
_entity.id
_entity.type
_entity.pdbx_description
1 polymer ?
#
loop_
_entity_poly.entity_id
_entity_poly.type
_entity_poly.pdbx_seq_one_letter_code
_entity_poly.pdbx_strand_id
1 'polypeptide(L)'
;MTRKMTVVFHDEELYTHLKVEAARRHTAASEIIADAVREWLESQEDAELLPAIEAARAEWKEKGGRPWDEVEHEIEETVNERE
;
A
#
# COMPACT_ATOMS: atom_id res chain seq x y z
N MET A 1 -21.88 1.65 -11.66
CA MET A 1 -22.33 3.05 -11.52
C MET A 1 -21.09 3.93 -11.35
N THR A 2 -20.83 4.86 -12.27
CA THR A 2 -19.63 5.71 -12.20
C THR A 2 -19.96 7.02 -11.49
N ARG A 3 -19.24 7.35 -10.41
CA ARG A 3 -19.34 8.65 -9.72
C ARG A 3 -18.34 9.62 -10.34
N LYS A 4 -18.72 10.89 -10.49
CA LYS A 4 -17.88 11.93 -11.09
C LYS A 4 -17.49 12.96 -10.03
N MET A 5 -16.24 13.42 -10.08
CA MET A 5 -15.70 14.49 -9.25
C MET A 5 -14.93 15.46 -10.14
N THR A 6 -15.07 16.77 -9.89
CA THR A 6 -14.32 17.80 -10.60
C THR A 6 -13.19 18.28 -9.69
N VAL A 7 -11.96 18.29 -10.20
CA VAL A 7 -10.77 18.76 -9.49
C VAL A 7 -10.21 19.97 -10.22
N VAL A 8 -9.82 21.00 -9.46
CA VAL A 8 -9.17 22.20 -9.99
C VAL A 8 -7.69 22.14 -9.64
N PHE A 9 -6.83 22.24 -10.66
CA PHE A 9 -5.39 22.38 -10.47
C PHE A 9 -5.07 23.87 -10.31
N HIS A 10 -4.59 24.26 -9.13
CA HIS A 10 -4.14 25.63 -8.87
C HIS A 10 -2.70 25.89 -9.36
N ASP A 11 -1.97 24.81 -9.62
CA ASP A 11 -0.65 24.83 -10.24
C ASP A 11 -0.79 24.48 -11.73
N GLU A 12 -0.56 25.47 -12.59
CA GLU A 12 -0.63 25.32 -14.04
C GLU A 12 0.48 24.42 -14.60
N GLU A 13 1.64 24.39 -13.96
CA GLU A 13 2.75 23.55 -14.36
C GLU A 13 2.40 22.08 -14.12
N LEU A 14 1.84 21.76 -12.95
CA LEU A 14 1.36 20.42 -12.62
C LEU A 14 0.28 19.94 -13.60
N TYR A 15 -0.67 20.81 -13.95
CA TYR A 15 -1.70 20.50 -14.95
C TYR A 15 -1.08 20.15 -16.30
N THR A 16 -0.07 20.92 -16.72
CA THR A 16 0.62 20.73 -18.00
C THR A 16 1.41 19.42 -18.01
N HIS A 17 2.19 19.15 -16.96
CA HIS A 17 2.95 17.90 -16.82
C HIS A 17 2.03 16.68 -16.83
N LEU A 18 0.92 16.73 -16.11
CA LEU A 18 -0.05 15.63 -16.09
C LEU A 18 -0.61 15.35 -17.48
N LYS A 19 -0.94 16.40 -18.26
CA LYS A 19 -1.42 16.23 -19.64
C LYS A 19 -0.36 15.61 -20.55
N VAL A 20 0.88 16.05 -20.43
CA VAL A 20 2.00 15.50 -21.21
C VAL A 20 2.19 14.02 -20.90
N GLU A 21 2.18 13.65 -19.61
CA GLU A 21 2.32 12.25 -19.20
C GLU A 21 1.15 11.38 -19.64
N ALA A 22 -0.09 11.89 -19.56
CA ALA A 22 -1.27 11.19 -20.08
C ALA A 22 -1.13 10.90 -21.59
N ALA A 23 -0.70 11.89 -22.37
CA ALA A 23 -0.44 11.73 -23.80
C ALA A 23 0.68 10.72 -24.07
N ARG A 24 1.79 10.79 -23.32
CA ARG A 24 2.94 9.90 -23.45
C ARG A 24 2.61 8.44 -23.15
N ARG A 25 1.73 8.20 -22.18
CA ARG A 25 1.29 6.85 -21.76
C ARG A 25 0.07 6.35 -22.52
N HIS A 26 -0.48 7.14 -23.44
CA HIS A 26 -1.71 6.83 -24.18
C HIS A 26 -2.89 6.48 -23.25
N THR A 27 -3.02 7.21 -22.14
CA THR A 27 -4.05 7.01 -21.10
C THR A 27 -4.78 8.33 -20.81
N ALA A 28 -5.90 8.27 -20.09
CA ALA A 28 -6.58 9.47 -19.62
C ALA A 28 -5.91 10.04 -18.37
N ALA A 29 -5.83 11.38 -18.27
CA ALA A 29 -5.35 12.04 -17.05
C ALA A 29 -6.17 11.63 -15.79
N SER A 30 -7.45 11.29 -15.96
CA SER A 30 -8.30 10.78 -14.88
C SER A 30 -7.86 9.41 -14.36
N GLU A 31 -7.27 8.55 -15.20
CA GLU A 31 -6.74 7.25 -14.78
C GLU A 31 -5.47 7.45 -13.94
N ILE A 32 -4.56 8.33 -14.39
CA ILE A 32 -3.37 8.70 -13.62
C ILE A 32 -3.75 9.30 -12.25
N ILE A 33 -4.73 10.21 -12.22
CA ILE A 33 -5.22 10.79 -10.96
C ILE A 33 -5.84 9.70 -10.07
N ALA A 34 -6.62 8.78 -10.63
CA ALA A 34 -7.26 7.72 -9.86
C ALA A 34 -6.22 6.80 -9.20
N ASP A 35 -5.15 6.45 -9.92
CA ASP A 35 -4.06 5.64 -9.38
C ASP A 35 -3.27 6.40 -8.31
N ALA A 36 -2.91 7.66 -8.57
CA ALA A 36 -2.21 8.48 -7.58
C ALA A 36 -3.04 8.68 -6.28
N VAL A 37 -4.35 8.87 -6.41
CA VAL A 37 -5.24 8.99 -5.24
C VAL A 37 -5.36 7.65 -4.51
N ARG A 38 -5.39 6.52 -5.22
CA ARG A 38 -5.40 5.19 -4.61
C ARG A 38 -4.13 4.96 -3.79
N GLU A 39 -2.97 5.16 -4.40
CA GLU A 39 -1.67 5.02 -3.73
C GLU A 39 -1.55 5.95 -2.52
N TRP A 40 -2.04 7.18 -2.64
CA TRP A 40 -2.06 8.11 -1.51
C TRP A 40 -2.94 7.60 -0.37
N LEU A 41 -4.14 7.09 -0.64
CA LEU A 41 -5.03 6.55 0.39
C LEU A 41 -4.44 5.29 1.05
N GLU A 42 -3.89 4.36 0.26
CA GLU A 42 -3.20 3.17 0.77
C GLU A 42 -2.03 3.57 1.69
N SER A 43 -1.27 4.62 1.33
CA SER A 43 -0.19 5.12 2.20
C SER A 43 -0.69 5.71 3.52
N GLN A 44 -1.91 6.26 3.55
CA GLN A 44 -2.50 6.74 4.80
C GLN A 44 -2.95 5.56 5.67
N GLU A 45 -3.55 4.53 5.07
CA GLU A 45 -3.93 3.31 5.78
C GLU A 45 -2.69 2.60 6.39
N ASP A 46 -1.60 2.49 5.62
CA ASP A 46 -0.33 1.95 6.12
C ASP A 46 0.20 2.78 7.30
N ALA A 47 0.14 4.11 7.20
CA ALA A 47 0.58 5.00 8.27
C ALA A 47 -0.27 4.85 9.55
N GLU A 48 -1.56 4.58 9.42
CA GLU A 48 -2.45 4.28 10.55
C GLU A 48 -2.17 2.92 11.18
N LEU A 49 -1.69 1.94 10.41
CA LEU A 49 -1.34 0.61 10.90
C LEU A 49 0.03 0.53 11.59
N LEU A 50 0.96 1.42 11.24
CA LEU A 50 2.32 1.44 11.80
C LEU A 50 2.36 1.38 13.35
N PRO A 51 1.59 2.19 14.10
CA PRO A 51 1.57 2.10 15.56
C PRO A 51 1.16 0.73 16.10
N ALA A 52 0.19 0.06 15.47
CA ALA A 52 -0.25 -1.28 15.87
C ALA A 52 0.83 -2.33 15.59
N ILE A 53 1.52 -2.22 14.46
CA ILE A 53 2.65 -3.09 14.10
C ILE A 53 3.80 -2.91 15.09
N GLU A 54 4.12 -1.66 15.46
CA GLU A 54 5.16 -1.36 16.43
C GLU A 54 4.83 -1.90 17.83
N ALA A 55 3.57 -1.76 18.26
CA ALA A 55 3.10 -2.33 19.53
C ALA A 55 3.20 -3.86 19.53
N ALA A 56 2.74 -4.52 18.47
CA ALA A 56 2.85 -5.98 18.34
C ALA A 56 4.31 -6.44 18.31
N ARG A 57 5.19 -5.70 17.63
CA ARG A 57 6.63 -5.99 17.59
C ARG A 57 7.29 -5.81 18.97
N ALA A 58 6.89 -4.80 19.73
CA ALA A 58 7.38 -4.58 21.10
C ALA A 58 6.96 -5.72 22.03
N GLU A 59 5.69 -6.11 21.98
CA GLU A 59 5.15 -7.24 22.74
C GLU A 59 5.86 -8.56 22.38
N TRP A 60 6.03 -8.85 21.08
CA TRP A 60 6.76 -10.03 20.62
C TRP A 60 8.19 -10.06 21.17
N LYS A 61 8.91 -8.92 21.18
CA LYS A 61 10.25 -8.84 21.78
C LYS A 61 10.22 -9.08 23.29
N GLU A 62 9.27 -8.46 24.01
CA GLU A 62 9.13 -8.62 25.46
C GLU A 62 8.87 -10.08 25.85
N LYS A 63 8.07 -10.80 25.06
CA LYS A 63 7.71 -12.19 25.29
C LYS A 63 8.76 -13.20 24.82
N GLY A 64 9.92 -12.74 24.34
CA GLY A 64 10.99 -13.62 23.85
C GLY A 64 10.68 -14.24 22.48
N GLY A 65 10.03 -13.46 21.61
CA GLY A 65 9.52 -13.91 20.32
C GLY A 65 10.56 -14.58 19.42
N ARG A 66 10.10 -15.54 18.62
CA ARG A 66 10.91 -16.35 17.71
C ARG A 66 10.87 -15.81 16.27
N PRO A 67 12.00 -15.85 15.53
CA PRO A 67 12.05 -15.50 14.12
C PRO A 67 11.05 -16.31 13.29
N TRP A 68 10.53 -15.71 12.20
CA TRP A 68 9.60 -16.39 11.31
C TRP A 68 10.21 -17.67 10.72
N ASP A 69 11.45 -17.63 10.24
CA ASP A 69 12.13 -18.78 9.61
C ASP A 69 12.17 -20.03 10.51
N GLU A 70 12.32 -19.85 11.83
CA GLU A 70 12.28 -20.96 12.79
C GLU A 70 10.87 -21.54 12.96
N VAL A 71 9.86 -20.67 12.93
CA VAL A 71 8.44 -21.06 13.08
C VAL A 71 7.93 -21.70 11.79
N GLU A 72 8.34 -21.17 10.64
CA GLU A 72 7.98 -21.68 9.31
C GLU A 72 8.46 -23.12 9.12
N HIS A 73 9.72 -23.39 9.45
CA HIS A 73 10.28 -24.74 9.37
C HIS A 73 9.54 -25.73 10.27
N GLU A 74 9.23 -25.34 11.51
CA GLU A 74 8.45 -26.16 12.45
C GLU A 74 7.04 -26.45 11.90
N ILE A 75 6.37 -25.45 11.33
CA ILE A 75 5.05 -25.62 10.71
C ILE A 75 5.12 -26.60 9.54
N GLU A 76 6.10 -26.44 8.64
CA GLU A 76 6.28 -27.33 7.49
C GLU A 76 6.51 -28.79 7.92
N GLU A 77 7.35 -29.03 8.94
CA GLU A 77 7.56 -30.36 9.50
C GLU A 77 6.26 -30.93 10.09
N THR A 78 5.51 -30.14 10.86
CA THR A 78 4.26 -30.60 11.48
C THR A 78 3.14 -30.88 10.45
N VAL A 79 3.13 -30.17 9.32
CA VAL A 79 2.17 -30.39 8.22
C VAL A 79 2.51 -31.67 7.46
N ASN A 80 3.79 -31.92 7.18
CA ASN A 80 4.24 -33.12 6.49
C ASN A 80 4.06 -34.41 7.32
N GLU A 81 4.07 -34.33 8.65
CA GLU A 81 3.78 -35.48 9.52
C GLU A 81 2.30 -35.91 9.53
N ARG A 82 1.40 -35.09 8.99
CA ARG A 82 -0.06 -35.33 8.96
C ARG A 82 -0.60 -35.83 7.61
N GLU A 83 0.23 -35.88 6.57
CA GLU A 83 -0.08 -36.48 5.26
C GLU A 83 0.37 -37.95 5.18
#